data_AF-W3VD81-F1
#
_entry.id   AF-W3VD81-F1
#
_cell.length_a   1.000
_cell.length_b   1.000
_cell.length_c   1.000
_cell.angle_alpha   90.00
_cell.angle_beta   90.00
_cell.angle_gamma   90.00
#
_symmetry.space_group_name_H-M   'P 1'
#
loop_
_entity.id
_entity.type
_entity.pdbx_description
1 polymer ?
#
loop_
_entity_poly.entity_id
_entity_poly.type
_entity_poly.pdbx_seq_one_letter_code
_entity_poly.pdbx_strand_id
1 'polypeptide(L)'
;MVAYSIIAVLGWTVLVLGALAVQQPELEEHEWPLYRASLAHIRSTFEEPRPAPDSRVQYYPHLLAGQATAERDAWNFAHEQGMGPFHVGYDYNRRYAYVTTKIPRESTLGRKWGLGQPQISDLGFRRTKDAYAYWKVSKRGAQLLRLDLWSSGSHAAQTTSWQNVYRGLSRPLFGCLSCFG
;
A
#
# COMPACT_ATOMS: atom_id res chain seq x y z
N MET A 1 -14.14 -3.71 56.04
CA MET A 1 -13.14 -3.00 55.22
C MET A 1 -12.61 -3.93 54.12
N VAL A 2 -13.41 -4.27 53.10
CA VAL A 2 -12.97 -5.21 52.02
C VAL A 2 -13.57 -4.82 50.65
N ALA A 3 -13.93 -3.55 50.43
CA ALA A 3 -14.62 -3.13 49.19
C ALA A 3 -13.76 -2.25 48.27
N TYR A 4 -12.70 -1.62 48.78
CA TYR A 4 -11.93 -0.63 48.02
C TYR A 4 -10.78 -1.22 47.19
N SER A 5 -10.37 -2.47 47.44
CA SER A 5 -9.18 -3.06 46.81
C SER A 5 -9.42 -3.65 45.42
N ILE A 6 -10.68 -3.95 45.04
CA ILE A 6 -11.00 -4.59 43.75
C ILE A 6 -11.11 -3.54 42.61
N ILE A 7 -11.57 -2.33 42.93
CA ILE A 7 -11.77 -1.26 41.94
C ILE A 7 -10.42 -0.72 41.44
N ALA A 8 -9.39 -0.72 42.28
CA ALA A 8 -8.05 -0.25 41.90
C ALA A 8 -7.36 -1.17 40.88
N VAL A 9 -7.63 -2.48 40.91
CA VAL A 9 -7.01 -3.45 39.98
C VAL A 9 -7.64 -3.38 38.59
N LEU A 10 -8.96 -3.15 38.51
CA LEU A 10 -9.67 -3.00 37.23
C LEU A 10 -9.30 -1.72 36.49
N GLY A 11 -8.98 -0.64 37.20
CA GLY A 11 -8.53 0.62 36.59
C GLY A 11 -7.17 0.53 35.90
N TRP A 12 -6.28 -0.36 36.37
CA TRP A 12 -4.95 -0.55 35.77
C TRP A 12 -4.96 -1.48 34.55
N THR A 13 -5.86 -2.46 34.49
CA THR A 13 -5.96 -3.36 33.33
C THR A 13 -6.59 -2.72 32.09
N VAL A 14 -7.39 -1.66 32.22
CA VAL A 14 -8.05 -1.02 31.06
C VAL A 14 -7.14 -0.04 30.32
N LEU A 15 -6.01 0.38 30.91
CA LEU A 15 -5.08 1.34 30.29
C LEU A 15 -4.01 0.71 29.37
N VAL A 16 -3.83 -0.61 29.37
CA VAL A 16 -2.80 -1.29 28.56
C VAL A 16 -3.32 -1.76 27.19
N LEU A 17 -4.63 -1.64 26.92
CA LEU A 17 -5.20 -1.84 25.58
C LEU A 17 -5.13 -0.56 24.72
N GLY A 18 -4.29 0.40 25.11
CA GLY A 18 -3.99 1.59 24.34
C GLY A 18 -3.25 1.24 23.06
N ALA A 19 -4.02 1.15 21.96
CA ALA A 19 -3.58 1.29 20.59
C ALA A 19 -2.18 0.72 20.28
N LEU A 20 -2.15 -0.53 19.83
CA LEU A 20 -1.18 -0.91 18.81
C LEU A 20 -1.50 -0.07 17.58
N ALA A 21 -1.08 1.20 17.60
CA ALA A 21 -1.03 2.04 16.43
C ALA A 21 -0.11 1.31 15.48
N VAL A 22 -0.70 0.64 14.49
CA VAL A 22 0.04 -0.01 13.40
C VAL A 22 0.95 1.08 12.86
N GLN A 23 2.25 0.98 13.11
CA GLN A 23 3.18 1.97 12.60
C GLN A 23 3.38 1.68 11.13
N GLN A 24 3.45 2.75 10.33
CA GLN A 24 3.82 2.60 8.95
C GLN A 24 5.18 1.94 8.83
N PRO A 25 5.30 0.82 8.09
CA PRO A 25 6.59 0.18 7.89
C PRO A 25 7.58 1.19 7.30
N GLU A 26 8.76 1.33 7.90
CA GLU A 26 9.81 2.16 7.33
C GLU A 26 10.32 1.54 6.02
N LEU A 27 10.66 2.37 5.03
CA LEU A 27 11.27 1.88 3.79
C LEU A 27 12.77 1.73 4.05
N GLU A 28 13.28 0.52 3.85
CA GLU A 28 14.72 0.26 3.94
C GLU A 28 15.45 0.99 2.81
N GLU A 29 16.73 1.32 3.00
CA GLU A 29 17.53 2.10 2.04
C GLU A 29 17.48 1.53 0.61
N HIS A 30 17.53 0.20 0.51
CA HIS A 30 17.51 -0.54 -0.75
C HIS A 30 16.14 -0.56 -1.45
N GLU A 31 15.05 -0.21 -0.75
CA GLU A 31 13.68 -0.19 -1.28
C GLU A 31 13.34 1.14 -1.96
N TRP A 32 14.02 2.22 -1.57
CA TRP A 32 13.79 3.56 -2.10
C TRP A 32 13.91 3.68 -3.62
N PRO A 33 14.89 3.07 -4.31
CA PRO A 33 14.98 3.12 -5.77
C PRO A 33 13.74 2.53 -6.45
N LEU A 34 13.24 1.38 -5.96
CA LEU A 34 12.06 0.71 -6.51
C LEU A 34 10.78 1.49 -6.21
N TYR A 35 10.70 2.11 -5.03
CA TYR A 35 9.59 2.98 -4.69
C TYR A 35 9.55 4.25 -5.55
N ARG A 36 10.71 4.90 -5.77
CA ARG A 36 10.81 6.05 -6.68
C ARG A 36 10.43 5.68 -8.12
N ALA A 37 10.84 4.50 -8.60
CA ALA A 37 10.42 3.98 -9.89
C ALA A 37 8.90 3.78 -9.97
N SER A 38 8.27 3.24 -8.91
CA SER A 38 6.82 3.14 -8.81
C SER A 38 6.13 4.51 -8.89
N LEU A 39 6.61 5.52 -8.16
CA LEU A 39 6.05 6.88 -8.22
C LEU A 39 6.19 7.51 -9.60
N ALA A 40 7.34 7.34 -10.24
CA ALA A 40 7.56 7.78 -11.61
C ALA A 40 6.60 7.09 -12.59
N HIS A 41 6.38 5.77 -12.40
CA HIS A 41 5.44 5.01 -13.21
C HIS A 41 4.00 5.48 -13.01
N ILE A 42 3.53 5.69 -11.77
CA ILE A 42 2.22 6.28 -11.49
C ILE A 42 2.05 7.59 -12.26
N ARG A 43 3.00 8.51 -12.13
CA ARG A 43 2.97 9.81 -12.80
C ARG A 43 2.90 9.68 -14.33
N SER A 44 3.56 8.66 -14.89
CA SER A 44 3.55 8.41 -16.34
C SER A 44 2.18 7.96 -16.88
N THR A 45 1.28 7.49 -16.01
CA THR A 45 -0.09 7.07 -16.39
C THR A 45 -1.09 8.22 -16.50
N PHE A 46 -0.69 9.45 -16.20
CA PHE A 46 -1.53 10.63 -16.36
C PHE A 46 -1.36 11.25 -17.75
N GLU A 47 -2.46 11.77 -18.30
CA GLU A 47 -2.42 12.67 -19.46
C GLU A 47 -1.71 13.99 -19.11
N GLU A 48 -1.21 14.69 -20.12
CA GLU A 48 -0.62 16.00 -19.92
C GLU A 48 -1.73 17.06 -19.66
N PRO A 49 -1.53 17.98 -18.69
CA PRO A 49 -0.34 18.13 -17.87
C PRO A 49 -0.28 17.12 -16.72
N ARG A 50 0.84 16.41 -16.62
CA ARG A 50 1.05 15.45 -15.52
C ARG A 50 1.14 16.16 -14.16
N PRO A 51 0.61 15.55 -13.09
CA PRO A 51 0.73 16.09 -11.74
C PRO A 51 2.21 16.29 -11.34
N ALA A 52 2.46 17.29 -10.50
CA ALA A 52 3.80 17.55 -9.97
C ALA A 52 4.27 16.35 -9.11
N PRO A 53 5.57 15.98 -9.11
CA PRO A 53 6.09 14.81 -8.39
C PRO A 53 5.75 14.79 -6.88
N ASP A 54 5.62 15.97 -6.30
CA ASP A 54 5.40 16.30 -4.90
C ASP A 54 3.93 16.54 -4.54
N SER A 55 3.01 16.48 -5.51
CA SER A 55 1.57 16.65 -5.27
C SER A 55 0.89 15.48 -4.56
N ARG A 56 1.64 14.39 -4.29
CA ARG A 56 1.15 13.19 -3.61
C ARG A 56 0.95 13.44 -2.12
N VAL A 57 -0.04 12.76 -1.54
CA VAL A 57 -0.28 12.78 -0.09
C VAL A 57 -0.20 11.38 0.46
N GLN A 58 0.67 11.16 1.44
CA GLN A 58 0.81 9.87 2.11
C GLN A 58 -0.40 9.65 3.05
N TYR A 59 -1.22 8.65 2.74
CA TYR A 59 -2.52 8.44 3.40
C TYR A 59 -2.53 7.28 4.38
N TYR A 60 -1.51 6.40 4.31
CA TYR A 60 -1.38 5.26 5.21
C TYR A 60 -1.54 5.62 6.70
N PRO A 61 -0.88 6.67 7.25
CA PRO A 61 -1.03 7.03 8.67
C PRO A 61 -2.46 7.39 9.06
N HIS A 62 -3.19 8.09 8.18
CA HIS A 62 -4.58 8.47 8.42
C HIS A 62 -5.52 7.26 8.40
N LEU A 63 -5.27 6.29 7.52
CA LEU A 63 -6.08 5.08 7.44
C LEU A 63 -5.89 4.18 8.66
N LEU A 64 -4.67 4.02 9.14
CA LEU A 64 -4.40 3.18 10.32
C LEU A 64 -5.00 3.74 11.60
N ALA A 65 -5.06 5.07 11.72
CA ALA A 65 -5.70 5.72 12.86
C ALA A 65 -7.22 5.46 12.92
N GLY A 66 -7.87 5.19 11.77
CA GLY A 66 -9.32 5.02 11.68
C GLY A 66 -9.82 3.62 11.32
N GLN A 67 -8.98 2.75 10.74
CA GLN A 67 -9.42 1.50 10.11
C GLN A 67 -8.41 0.36 10.29
N ALA A 68 -8.60 -0.44 11.34
CA ALA A 68 -7.73 -1.60 11.65
C ALA A 68 -7.67 -2.68 10.54
N THR A 69 -8.63 -2.69 9.61
CA THR A 69 -8.68 -3.65 8.48
C THR A 69 -8.16 -3.07 7.16
N ALA A 70 -7.65 -1.83 7.13
CA ALA A 70 -7.32 -1.12 5.89
C ALA A 70 -6.38 -1.92 4.97
N GLU A 71 -5.29 -2.48 5.50
CA GLU A 71 -4.34 -3.26 4.72
C GLU A 71 -4.97 -4.53 4.13
N ARG A 72 -5.79 -5.23 4.92
CA ARG A 72 -6.50 -6.43 4.45
C ARG A 72 -7.51 -6.10 3.37
N ASP A 73 -8.28 -5.02 3.55
CA ASP A 73 -9.28 -4.57 2.58
C ASP A 73 -8.60 -4.17 1.26
N ALA A 74 -7.47 -3.46 1.33
CA ALA A 74 -6.67 -3.09 0.16
C ALA A 74 -6.10 -4.31 -0.55
N TRP A 75 -5.63 -5.30 0.21
CA TRP A 75 -5.10 -6.55 -0.33
C TRP A 75 -6.18 -7.35 -1.05
N ASN A 76 -7.36 -7.48 -0.44
CA ASN A 76 -8.50 -8.17 -1.03
C ASN A 76 -8.96 -7.46 -2.31
N PHE A 77 -9.07 -6.13 -2.27
CA PHE A 77 -9.44 -5.32 -3.43
C PHE A 77 -8.44 -5.49 -4.57
N ALA A 78 -7.14 -5.54 -4.27
CA ALA A 78 -6.10 -5.79 -5.26
C ALA A 78 -6.21 -7.18 -5.95
N HIS A 79 -6.98 -8.12 -5.39
CA HIS A 79 -7.24 -9.43 -6.01
C HIS A 79 -8.54 -9.47 -6.82
N GLU A 80 -9.32 -8.38 -6.82
CA GLU A 80 -10.48 -8.25 -7.70
C GLU A 80 -10.06 -8.15 -9.17
N GLN A 81 -10.97 -8.55 -10.06
CA GLN A 81 -10.73 -8.53 -11.50
C GLN A 81 -10.43 -7.10 -11.98
N GLY A 82 -9.26 -6.90 -12.61
CA GLY A 82 -8.85 -5.60 -13.16
C GLY A 82 -8.18 -4.66 -12.16
N MET A 83 -8.09 -5.03 -10.87
CA MET A 83 -7.52 -4.21 -9.79
C MET A 83 -6.13 -4.69 -9.34
N GLY A 84 -5.56 -5.64 -10.08
CA GLY A 84 -4.28 -6.24 -9.78
C GLY A 84 -3.07 -5.33 -10.03
N PRO A 85 -1.87 -5.94 -10.01
CA PRO A 85 -0.61 -5.24 -10.24
C PRO A 85 -0.59 -4.48 -11.56
N PHE A 86 -0.34 -3.17 -11.51
CA PHE A 86 -0.03 -2.38 -12.71
C PHE A 86 1.46 -2.04 -12.83
N HIS A 87 2.20 -2.08 -11.72
CA HIS A 87 3.65 -1.94 -11.70
C HIS A 87 4.26 -3.00 -10.80
N VAL A 88 5.37 -3.60 -11.25
CA VAL A 88 6.10 -4.63 -10.53
C VAL A 88 7.60 -4.42 -10.74
N GLY A 89 8.35 -4.33 -9.65
CA GLY A 89 9.80 -4.44 -9.63
C GLY A 89 10.23 -5.60 -8.74
N TYR A 90 11.41 -6.16 -8.97
CA TYR A 90 11.97 -7.21 -8.11
C TYR A 90 13.27 -6.72 -7.48
N ASP A 91 13.59 -7.19 -6.28
CA ASP A 91 14.95 -7.05 -5.75
C ASP A 91 15.93 -7.92 -6.54
N TYR A 92 17.23 -7.67 -6.35
CA TYR A 92 18.30 -8.37 -7.07
C TYR A 92 18.20 -9.89 -6.98
N ASN A 93 17.88 -10.42 -5.80
CA ASN A 93 17.76 -11.87 -5.56
C ASN A 93 16.37 -12.43 -5.86
N ARG A 94 15.42 -11.60 -6.32
CA ARG A 94 14.00 -11.94 -6.53
C ARG A 94 13.36 -12.61 -5.33
N ARG A 95 13.83 -12.26 -4.13
CA ARG A 95 13.24 -12.68 -2.85
C ARG A 95 11.97 -11.88 -2.58
N TYR A 96 11.96 -10.63 -3.03
CA TYR A 96 10.84 -9.72 -2.87
C TYR A 96 10.42 -9.13 -4.21
N ALA A 97 9.12 -9.01 -4.41
CA ALA A 97 8.51 -8.25 -5.48
C ALA A 97 7.89 -7.00 -4.86
N TYR A 98 8.18 -5.85 -5.44
CA TYR A 98 7.61 -4.58 -5.06
C TYR A 98 6.53 -4.22 -6.06
N VAL A 99 5.30 -4.17 -5.58
CA VAL A 99 4.11 -4.15 -6.43
C VAL A 99 3.30 -2.91 -6.13
N THR A 100 2.77 -2.27 -7.16
CA THR A 100 1.85 -1.15 -7.02
C THR A 100 0.49 -1.52 -7.59
N THR A 101 -0.56 -1.29 -6.81
CA THR A 101 -1.96 -1.46 -7.22
C THR A 101 -2.72 -0.15 -7.05
N LYS A 102 -3.75 0.05 -7.89
CA LYS A 102 -4.60 1.25 -7.86
C LYS A 102 -5.92 0.93 -7.15
N ILE A 103 -6.39 1.85 -6.32
CA ILE A 103 -7.72 1.85 -5.72
C ILE A 103 -8.43 3.10 -6.24
N PRO A 104 -9.27 2.96 -7.28
CA PRO A 104 -10.00 4.08 -7.85
C PRO A 104 -11.01 4.65 -6.86
N ARG A 105 -11.21 5.98 -6.89
CA ARG A 105 -12.15 6.67 -6.02
C ARG A 105 -13.60 6.16 -6.10
N GLU A 106 -14.02 5.72 -7.28
CA GLU A 106 -15.37 5.24 -7.58
C GLU A 106 -15.61 3.81 -7.11
N SER A 107 -14.54 3.07 -6.80
CA SER A 107 -14.65 1.70 -6.32
C SER A 107 -15.36 1.63 -4.97
N THR A 108 -15.88 0.45 -4.61
CA THR A 108 -16.52 0.24 -3.30
C THR A 108 -15.55 0.55 -2.16
N LEU A 109 -14.28 0.15 -2.30
CA LEU A 109 -13.25 0.47 -1.30
C LEU A 109 -12.90 1.97 -1.30
N GLY A 110 -12.77 2.59 -2.48
CA GLY A 110 -12.50 4.03 -2.59
C GLY A 110 -13.58 4.89 -1.93
N ARG A 111 -14.85 4.53 -2.11
CA ARG A 111 -15.98 5.19 -1.43
C ARG A 111 -15.95 4.97 0.08
N LYS A 112 -15.68 3.74 0.55
CA LYS A 112 -15.51 3.41 1.97
C LYS A 112 -14.40 4.26 2.62
N TRP A 113 -13.35 4.56 1.86
CA TRP A 113 -12.22 5.37 2.31
C TRP A 113 -12.37 6.87 2.06
N GLY A 114 -13.51 7.34 1.53
CA GLY A 114 -13.77 8.74 1.29
C GLY A 114 -12.96 9.36 0.14
N LEU A 115 -12.36 8.55 -0.74
CA LEU A 115 -11.53 9.02 -1.86
C LEU A 115 -12.29 9.89 -2.88
N GLY A 116 -13.61 9.68 -2.96
CA GLY A 116 -14.51 10.46 -3.79
C GLY A 116 -14.89 11.83 -3.20
N GLN A 117 -14.53 12.13 -1.95
CA GLN A 117 -14.81 13.44 -1.36
C GLN A 117 -13.90 14.50 -2.01
N PRO A 118 -14.48 15.55 -2.61
CA PRO A 118 -13.67 16.58 -3.24
C PRO A 118 -12.91 17.37 -2.16
N GLN A 119 -11.59 17.38 -2.25
CA GLN A 119 -10.79 18.37 -1.53
C GLN A 119 -10.82 19.67 -2.34
N ILE A 120 -11.22 20.74 -1.67
CA ILE A 120 -11.19 22.09 -2.23
C ILE A 120 -9.77 22.60 -2.05
N SER A 121 -9.08 22.91 -3.16
CA SER A 121 -7.80 23.59 -3.09
C SER A 121 -7.98 25.05 -2.67
N ASP A 122 -6.90 25.71 -2.23
CA ASP A 122 -6.91 27.14 -1.86
C ASP A 122 -7.37 28.06 -3.02
N LEU A 123 -7.34 27.53 -4.24
CA LEU A 123 -7.80 28.18 -5.48
C LEU A 123 -9.27 27.84 -5.84
N GLY A 124 -10.00 27.16 -4.95
CA GLY A 124 -11.41 26.80 -5.14
C GLY A 124 -11.68 25.57 -6.03
N PHE A 125 -10.64 24.91 -6.56
CA PHE A 125 -10.80 23.74 -7.41
C PHE A 125 -11.11 22.49 -6.58
N ARG A 126 -12.13 21.74 -6.98
CA ARG A 126 -12.48 20.45 -6.38
C ARG A 126 -11.66 19.35 -7.03
N ARG A 127 -10.78 18.71 -6.25
CA ARG A 127 -9.99 17.57 -6.71
C ARG A 127 -10.36 16.33 -5.91
N THR A 128 -10.66 15.25 -6.61
CA THR A 128 -10.76 13.92 -6.02
C THR A 128 -9.45 13.18 -6.17
N LYS A 129 -9.26 12.10 -5.42
CA LYS A 129 -7.99 11.37 -5.38
C LYS A 129 -8.19 9.89 -5.58
N ASP A 130 -7.26 9.26 -6.29
CA ASP A 130 -7.12 7.81 -6.32
C ASP A 130 -6.00 7.39 -5.34
N ALA A 131 -6.10 6.21 -4.76
CA ALA A 131 -5.07 5.68 -3.87
C ALA A 131 -4.21 4.64 -4.58
N TYR A 132 -2.91 4.65 -4.30
CA TYR A 132 -1.93 3.73 -4.85
C TYR A 132 -1.24 3.00 -3.71
N ALA A 133 -1.48 1.70 -3.64
CA ALA A 133 -0.95 0.82 -2.60
C ALA A 133 0.36 0.21 -3.09
N TYR A 134 1.44 0.42 -2.35
CA TYR A 134 2.77 -0.08 -2.64
C TYR A 134 3.16 -1.18 -1.67
N TRP A 135 3.32 -2.39 -2.20
CA TRP A 135 3.45 -3.64 -1.47
C TRP A 135 4.86 -4.20 -1.57
N LYS A 136 5.35 -4.77 -0.47
CA LYS A 136 6.46 -5.73 -0.47
C LYS A 136 5.88 -7.14 -0.42
N VAL A 137 6.09 -7.91 -1.48
CA VAL A 137 5.50 -9.25 -1.64
C VAL A 137 6.62 -10.27 -1.60
N SER A 138 6.44 -11.30 -0.78
CA SER A 138 7.31 -12.46 -0.68
C SER A 138 6.50 -13.74 -0.85
N LYS A 139 7.18 -14.89 -0.86
CA LYS A 139 6.51 -16.20 -0.85
C LYS A 139 5.68 -16.45 0.42
N ARG A 140 5.95 -15.72 1.51
CA ARG A 140 5.29 -15.88 2.80
C ARG A 140 4.07 -14.99 2.97
N GLY A 141 3.93 -13.97 2.14
CA GLY A 141 2.88 -12.97 2.27
C GLY A 141 3.31 -11.62 1.69
N ALA A 142 2.37 -10.68 1.73
CA ALA A 142 2.57 -9.31 1.31
C ALA A 142 2.39 -8.36 2.49
N GLN A 143 3.11 -7.24 2.45
CA GLN A 143 3.06 -6.18 3.43
C GLN A 143 2.88 -4.85 2.70
N LEU A 144 1.93 -4.04 3.15
CA LEU A 144 1.71 -2.70 2.61
C LEU A 144 2.76 -1.74 3.19
N LEU A 145 3.65 -1.23 2.34
CA LEU A 145 4.68 -0.28 2.78
C LEU A 145 4.19 1.16 2.71
N ARG A 146 3.53 1.53 1.61
CA ARG A 146 3.06 2.91 1.38
C ARG A 146 1.67 2.89 0.78
N LEU A 147 0.91 3.92 1.10
CA LEU A 147 -0.36 4.21 0.45
C LEU A 147 -0.36 5.70 0.12
N ASP A 148 -0.24 6.00 -1.17
CA ASP A 148 -0.10 7.35 -1.69
C ASP A 148 -1.39 7.77 -2.40
N LEU A 149 -1.89 8.96 -2.09
CA LEU A 149 -2.99 9.58 -2.82
C LEU A 149 -2.44 10.49 -3.90
N TRP A 150 -2.93 10.29 -5.12
CA TRP A 150 -2.71 11.19 -6.25
C TRP A 150 -4.04 11.77 -6.71
N SER A 151 -4.01 12.89 -7.45
CA SER A 151 -5.21 13.36 -8.14
C SER A 151 -5.82 12.23 -8.96
N SER A 152 -7.15 12.15 -9.01
CA SER A 152 -7.83 11.19 -9.87
C SER A 152 -7.57 11.48 -11.35
N GLY A 153 -7.71 10.46 -12.21
CA GLY A 153 -7.58 10.61 -13.67
C GLY A 153 -6.37 9.91 -14.28
N SER A 154 -5.67 9.07 -13.50
CA SER A 154 -4.63 8.21 -14.06
C SER A 154 -5.23 7.01 -14.80
N HIS A 155 -4.66 6.67 -15.94
CA HIS A 155 -5.01 5.51 -16.77
C HIS A 155 -4.26 4.23 -16.36
N ALA A 156 -3.87 4.12 -15.09
CA ALA A 156 -3.19 2.93 -14.59
C ALA A 156 -4.15 1.73 -14.60
N ALA A 157 -3.96 0.84 -15.57
CA ALA A 157 -4.67 -0.41 -15.69
C ALA A 157 -3.77 -1.58 -15.24
N GLN A 158 -4.38 -2.66 -14.75
CA GLN A 158 -3.66 -3.88 -14.41
C GLN A 158 -2.84 -4.37 -15.62
N THR A 159 -1.52 -4.54 -15.42
CA THR A 159 -0.58 -4.97 -16.47
C THR A 159 -0.19 -6.43 -16.32
N THR A 160 -0.31 -7.00 -15.11
CA THR A 160 0.00 -8.40 -14.86
C THR A 160 -0.89 -8.99 -13.75
N SER A 161 -0.89 -10.31 -13.62
CA SER A 161 -1.63 -11.01 -12.58
C SER A 161 -0.77 -11.29 -11.35
N TRP A 162 -1.41 -11.46 -10.19
CA TRP A 162 -0.71 -11.91 -8.99
C TRP A 162 -0.01 -13.26 -9.18
N GLN A 163 -0.58 -14.18 -9.97
CA GLN A 163 0.09 -15.45 -10.27
C GLN A 163 1.43 -15.23 -10.98
N ASN A 164 1.50 -14.26 -11.89
CA ASN A 164 2.75 -13.93 -12.58
C ASN A 164 3.77 -13.27 -11.63
N VAL A 165 3.32 -12.42 -10.71
CA VAL A 165 4.17 -11.87 -9.65
C VAL A 165 4.78 -12.99 -8.81
N TYR A 166 3.97 -13.93 -8.33
CA TYR A 166 4.45 -15.05 -7.52
C TYR A 166 5.37 -16.00 -8.29
N ARG A 167 5.12 -16.23 -9.59
CA ARG A 167 6.03 -16.98 -10.46
C ARG A 167 7.38 -16.28 -10.63
N GLY A 168 7.38 -14.95 -10.67
CA GLY A 168 8.60 -14.15 -10.76
C GLY A 168 9.49 -14.23 -9.52
N LEU A 169 8.94 -14.61 -8.37
CA LEU A 169 9.69 -14.92 -7.15
C LEU A 169 10.39 -16.27 -7.28
N SER A 170 11.66 -16.27 -7.69
CA SER A 170 12.46 -17.50 -7.84
C SER A 170 12.88 -18.14 -6.50
N ARG A 171 13.22 -19.43 -6.55
CA ARG A 171 14.01 -20.12 -5.49
C ARG A 171 15.45 -19.55 -5.51
N PRO A 172 16.19 -19.61 -4.38
CA PRO A 172 17.55 -19.06 -4.31
C PRO A 172 18.41 -19.50 -5.51
N LEU A 173 19.29 -18.62 -5.98
CA LEU A 173 20.28 -18.82 -7.05
C LEU A 173 21.35 -19.89 -6.72
N PHE A 174 21.00 -20.92 -5.95
CA PHE A 174 21.83 -22.10 -5.71
C PHE A 174 21.19 -23.29 -6.42
N GLY A 175 21.68 -23.60 -7.62
CA GLY A 175 21.20 -24.77 -8.34
C GLY A 175 21.58 -24.83 -9.82
N CYS A 176 22.87 -24.66 -10.14
CA CYS A 176 23.50 -25.32 -11.27
C CYS A 176 25.03 -25.17 -11.14
N LEU A 177 25.62 -25.96 -10.25
CA LEU A 177 27.08 -26.17 -10.19
C LEU A 177 27.46 -27.57 -10.72
N SER A 178 26.55 -28.24 -11.43
CA SER A 178 26.71 -29.61 -11.92
C SER A 178 26.43 -29.70 -13.42
N CYS A 179 27.08 -28.84 -14.21
CA CYS A 179 27.19 -28.97 -15.66
C CYS A 179 28.61 -28.67 -16.13
N PHE A 180 29.62 -29.25 -15.47
CA PHE A 180 30.98 -29.41 -16.00
C PHE A 180 31.54 -30.69 -15.40
N GLY A 181 31.30 -31.80 -16.10
CA GLY A 181 31.85 -33.12 -15.86
C GLY A 181 31.93 -33.84 -17.19
#